data_AF-A0A429I1C5-F1
#
_entry.id   AF-A0A429I1C5-F1
#
_cell.length_a   1.000
_cell.length_b   1.000
_cell.length_c   1.000
_cell.angle_alpha   90.00
_cell.angle_beta   90.00
_cell.angle_gamma   90.00
#
_symmetry.space_group_name_H-M   'P 1'
#
loop_
_entity.id
_entity.type
_entity.pdbx_description
1 polymer ?
#
loop_
_entity_poly.entity_id
_entity_poly.type
_entity_poly.pdbx_seq_one_letter_code
_entity_poly.pdbx_strand_id
1 'polypeptide(L)'
;RRSRTAGTAAVDAPLVDYLAGRSRIRRWGPSAVAAVLLAAAFYTVTTPFWSGILAQGLALSLVFVSFTVVTGLGAMVSLAQATFVTGAALVAGLLMSHGWPIVAAAAVGTCAAAVLGALVALPALRLGGRSLALATLALAFLADQVLFQIGWLRNGDTGWSIPRPVFGPVDLNDDRAFGVALLVLVTAAVAALSALRGSPSGRAMLAVRSAPAAAMASGVSVVRTKLVLFTLSAGLAGFGGVMYASYNTRVTATDFTAMTGLIWLAVVVAAGLRRPQFAVVAGLVYALV
;
A
#
# COMPACT_ATOMS: atom_id res chain seq x y z
N ARG A 1 -28.14 -47.39 -12.49
CA ARG A 1 -26.75 -46.88 -12.38
C ARG A 1 -26.78 -45.36 -12.41
N ARG A 2 -26.66 -44.68 -11.26
CA ARG A 2 -26.64 -43.20 -11.17
C ARG A 2 -25.22 -42.72 -11.45
N SER A 3 -25.01 -42.14 -12.62
CA SER A 3 -23.78 -41.42 -12.99
C SER A 3 -23.65 -40.19 -12.08
N ARG A 4 -22.72 -40.25 -11.11
CA ARG A 4 -22.26 -39.06 -10.39
C ARG A 4 -21.26 -38.35 -11.29
N THR A 5 -21.73 -37.36 -12.05
CA THR A 5 -20.87 -36.35 -12.66
C THR A 5 -20.24 -35.55 -11.52
N ALA A 6 -18.91 -35.63 -11.40
CA ALA A 6 -18.16 -34.78 -10.49
C ALA A 6 -18.39 -33.32 -10.94
N GLY A 7 -19.13 -32.56 -10.13
CA GLY A 7 -19.24 -31.12 -10.30
C GLY A 7 -17.85 -30.53 -10.16
N THR A 8 -17.23 -30.17 -11.28
CA THR A 8 -16.04 -29.31 -11.28
C THR A 8 -16.47 -27.97 -10.70
N ALA A 9 -16.22 -27.76 -9.42
CA ALA A 9 -16.54 -26.56 -8.65
C ALA A 9 -15.72 -25.32 -9.08
N ALA A 10 -15.33 -25.23 -10.35
CA ALA A 10 -14.87 -23.99 -10.97
C ALA A 10 -16.08 -23.30 -11.58
N VAL A 11 -16.86 -22.63 -10.73
CA VAL A 11 -18.03 -21.83 -11.16
C VAL A 11 -17.60 -20.61 -11.99
N ASP A 12 -16.32 -20.24 -11.95
CA ASP A 12 -15.72 -19.27 -12.88
C ASP A 12 -14.50 -19.88 -13.57
N ALA A 13 -14.48 -19.83 -14.90
CA ALA A 13 -13.24 -20.04 -15.65
C ALA A 13 -12.19 -19.03 -15.16
N PRO A 14 -10.92 -19.40 -15.00
CA PRO A 14 -9.88 -18.43 -14.69
C PRO A 14 -9.89 -17.35 -15.76
N LEU A 15 -10.17 -16.10 -15.36
CA LEU A 15 -10.28 -14.96 -16.26
C LEU A 15 -9.06 -14.89 -17.18
N VAL A 16 -9.33 -14.84 -18.49
CA VAL A 16 -8.31 -14.85 -19.54
C VAL A 16 -7.34 -13.69 -19.31
N ASP A 17 -6.10 -14.00 -18.97
CA ASP A 17 -5.03 -13.02 -18.98
C ASP A 17 -4.58 -12.83 -20.44
N TYR A 18 -5.13 -11.81 -21.10
CA TYR A 18 -4.82 -11.47 -22.51
C TYR A 18 -3.33 -11.17 -22.77
N LEU A 19 -2.51 -11.08 -21.72
CA LEU A 19 -1.07 -10.86 -21.79
C LEU A 19 -0.26 -12.10 -21.37
N ALA A 20 -0.92 -13.21 -20.99
CA ALA A 20 -0.31 -14.47 -20.53
C ALA A 20 0.73 -15.03 -21.51
N GLY A 21 0.61 -14.73 -22.81
CA GLY A 21 1.56 -15.12 -23.86
C GLY A 21 2.52 -14.03 -24.34
N ARG A 22 2.50 -12.81 -23.79
CA ARG A 22 3.38 -11.71 -24.24
C ARG A 22 4.71 -11.68 -23.49
N SER A 23 5.81 -11.42 -24.22
CA SER A 23 7.18 -11.32 -23.70
C SER A 23 7.30 -10.34 -22.52
N ARG A 24 8.27 -10.58 -21.63
CA ARG A 24 8.55 -9.74 -20.45
C ARG A 24 8.67 -8.25 -20.83
N ILE A 25 9.29 -7.94 -21.97
CA ILE A 25 9.44 -6.59 -22.51
C ILE A 25 8.09 -5.94 -22.86
N ARG A 26 7.10 -6.69 -23.33
CA ARG A 26 5.79 -6.14 -23.73
C ARG A 26 4.80 -6.04 -22.57
N ARG A 27 5.12 -6.68 -21.43
CA ARG A 27 4.40 -6.53 -20.16
C ARG A 27 4.94 -5.37 -19.31
N TRP A 28 6.26 -5.16 -19.33
CA TRP A 28 6.95 -4.11 -18.57
C TRP A 28 7.21 -2.85 -19.39
N GLY A 29 7.20 -2.94 -20.72
CA GLY A 29 7.48 -1.84 -21.63
C GLY A 29 6.56 -0.64 -21.44
N PRO A 30 5.22 -0.78 -21.35
CA PRO A 30 4.35 0.37 -21.18
C PRO A 30 4.55 1.07 -19.83
N SER A 31 4.80 0.32 -18.76
CA SER A 31 5.01 0.84 -17.41
C SER A 31 6.41 1.42 -17.20
N ALA A 32 7.44 0.84 -17.81
CA ALA A 32 8.79 1.40 -17.84
C ALA A 32 8.84 2.67 -18.70
N VAL A 33 8.19 2.68 -19.86
CA VAL A 33 8.06 3.87 -20.71
C VAL A 33 7.25 4.95 -20.00
N ALA A 34 6.15 4.62 -19.33
CA ALA A 34 5.39 5.59 -18.54
C ALA A 34 6.21 6.15 -17.36
N ALA A 35 6.98 5.33 -16.66
CA ALA A 35 7.87 5.77 -15.59
C ALA A 35 9.01 6.67 -16.10
N VAL A 36 9.59 6.34 -17.26
CA VAL A 36 10.62 7.16 -17.91
C VAL A 36 10.04 8.45 -18.46
N LEU A 37 8.83 8.44 -19.03
CA LEU A 37 8.14 9.65 -19.49
C LEU A 37 7.74 10.55 -18.32
N LEU A 38 7.30 9.97 -17.19
CA LEU A 38 7.05 10.72 -15.96
C LEU A 38 8.33 11.31 -15.39
N ALA A 39 9.43 10.55 -15.33
CA ALA A 39 10.73 11.04 -14.88
C ALA A 39 11.29 12.14 -15.81
N ALA A 40 11.11 11.98 -17.12
CA ALA A 40 11.50 12.98 -18.11
C ALA A 40 10.65 14.26 -17.98
N ALA A 41 9.32 14.14 -17.83
CA ALA A 41 8.44 15.28 -17.58
C ALA A 41 8.83 16.01 -16.27
N PHE A 42 9.17 15.24 -15.24
CA PHE A 42 9.61 15.75 -13.95
C PHE A 42 10.90 16.58 -14.06
N TYR A 43 11.88 16.14 -14.86
CA TYR A 43 13.15 16.84 -15.06
C TYR A 43 13.06 18.02 -16.06
N THR A 44 12.20 17.92 -17.08
CA THR A 44 12.22 18.87 -18.23
C THR A 44 11.12 19.93 -18.20
N VAL A 45 9.97 19.71 -17.55
CA VAL A 45 8.77 20.57 -17.70
C VAL A 45 8.31 21.21 -16.38
N THR A 46 8.86 20.82 -15.24
CA THR A 46 8.16 21.00 -13.96
C THR A 46 8.64 22.21 -13.15
N THR A 47 7.76 23.17 -12.91
CA THR A 47 7.96 24.28 -11.94
C THR A 47 7.89 23.74 -10.50
N PRO A 48 8.44 24.44 -9.49
CA PRO A 48 8.46 23.96 -8.10
C PRO A 48 7.09 23.50 -7.56
N PHE A 49 6.03 24.21 -7.97
CA PHE A 49 4.64 23.87 -7.62
C PHE A 49 4.22 22.48 -8.14
N TRP A 50 4.44 22.21 -9.43
CA TRP A 50 4.06 20.94 -10.03
C TRP A 50 4.93 19.78 -9.53
N SER A 51 6.20 20.02 -9.19
CA SER A 51 7.06 18.98 -8.64
C SER A 51 6.60 18.56 -7.25
N GLY A 52 6.08 19.50 -6.47
CA GLY A 52 5.49 19.24 -5.18
C GLY A 52 4.23 18.36 -5.27
N ILE A 53 3.27 18.73 -6.12
CA ILE A 53 2.04 17.96 -6.33
C ILE A 53 2.36 16.53 -6.79
N LEU A 54 3.28 16.39 -7.74
CA LEU A 54 3.69 15.08 -8.24
C LEU A 54 4.39 14.24 -7.17
N ALA A 55 5.27 14.83 -6.34
CA ALA A 55 5.90 14.13 -5.23
C ALA A 55 4.87 13.64 -4.21
N GLN A 56 3.90 14.48 -3.84
CA GLN A 56 2.80 14.08 -2.96
C GLN A 56 1.96 12.95 -3.57
N GLY A 57 1.66 13.03 -4.87
CA GLY A 57 0.96 11.99 -5.62
C GLY A 57 1.74 10.67 -5.72
N LEU A 58 3.08 10.73 -5.80
CA LEU A 58 3.93 9.54 -5.76
C LEU A 58 3.94 8.89 -4.37
N ALA A 59 3.95 9.68 -3.29
CA ALA A 59 3.83 9.15 -1.93
C ALA A 59 2.47 8.45 -1.73
N LEU A 60 1.37 9.05 -2.19
CA LEU A 60 0.04 8.44 -2.17
C LEU A 60 -0.07 7.22 -3.08
N SER A 61 0.62 7.22 -4.23
CA SER A 61 0.71 6.05 -5.11
C SER A 61 1.23 4.84 -4.35
N LEU A 62 2.20 5.03 -3.46
CA LEU A 62 2.78 3.95 -2.66
C LEU A 62 1.75 3.37 -1.67
N VAL A 63 0.92 4.23 -1.07
CA VAL A 63 -0.25 3.80 -0.28
C VAL A 63 -1.25 3.04 -1.17
N PHE A 64 -1.54 3.51 -2.38
CA PHE A 64 -2.49 2.84 -3.28
C PHE A 64 -1.99 1.48 -3.80
N VAL A 65 -0.68 1.31 -3.91
CA VAL A 65 -0.08 -0.01 -4.19
C VAL A 65 -0.38 -0.98 -3.04
N SER A 66 -0.47 -0.52 -1.79
CA SER A 66 -0.86 -1.38 -0.66
C SER A 66 -2.27 -1.96 -0.81
N PHE A 67 -3.22 -1.17 -1.33
CA PHE A 67 -4.57 -1.62 -1.66
C PHE A 67 -4.55 -2.67 -2.79
N THR A 68 -3.65 -2.51 -3.76
CA THR A 68 -3.43 -3.52 -4.82
C THR A 68 -2.93 -4.85 -4.24
N VAL A 69 -2.17 -4.83 -3.14
CA VAL A 69 -1.75 -6.06 -2.44
C VAL A 69 -2.93 -6.72 -1.75
N VAL A 70 -3.62 -6.04 -0.83
CA VAL A 70 -4.67 -6.67 -0.01
C VAL A 70 -5.92 -7.02 -0.82
N THR A 71 -6.41 -6.08 -1.63
CA THR A 71 -7.66 -6.26 -2.39
C THR A 71 -7.39 -6.92 -3.73
N GLY A 72 -6.30 -6.54 -4.40
CA GLY A 72 -5.93 -7.06 -5.71
C GLY A 72 -5.40 -8.49 -5.68
N LEU A 73 -4.53 -8.85 -4.73
CA LEU A 73 -4.01 -10.23 -4.58
C LEU A 73 -4.80 -11.05 -3.56
N GLY A 74 -5.25 -10.45 -2.46
CA GLY A 74 -5.92 -11.18 -1.39
C GLY A 74 -7.41 -11.37 -1.53
N ALA A 75 -8.08 -10.64 -2.44
CA ALA A 75 -9.54 -10.53 -2.49
C ALA A 75 -10.18 -10.22 -1.13
N MET A 76 -9.47 -9.42 -0.31
CA MET A 76 -9.94 -8.93 0.99
C MET A 76 -10.01 -7.42 0.93
N VAL A 77 -11.09 -6.85 1.43
CA VAL A 77 -11.23 -5.39 1.55
C VAL A 77 -10.69 -4.98 2.91
N SER A 78 -9.75 -4.03 2.92
CA SER A 78 -9.21 -3.44 4.15
C SER A 78 -9.49 -1.95 4.16
N LEU A 79 -10.24 -1.49 5.16
CA LEU A 79 -10.58 -0.09 5.41
C LEU A 79 -9.63 0.57 6.42
N ALA A 80 -8.67 -0.19 6.97
CA ALA A 80 -7.69 0.27 7.96
C ALA A 80 -6.41 0.86 7.34
N GLN A 81 -6.33 1.00 6.01
CA GLN A 81 -5.09 1.46 5.36
C GLN A 81 -4.67 2.85 5.82
N ALA A 82 -5.62 3.79 5.94
CA ALA A 82 -5.35 5.12 6.49
C ALA A 82 -4.80 5.05 7.93
N THR A 83 -5.31 4.12 8.75
CA THR A 83 -4.79 3.88 10.10
C THR A 83 -3.35 3.40 10.09
N PHE A 84 -2.96 2.52 9.16
CA PHE A 84 -1.57 2.08 9.03
C PHE A 84 -0.65 3.22 8.57
N VAL A 85 -1.14 4.10 7.68
CA VAL A 85 -0.46 5.33 7.24
C VAL A 85 -0.20 6.24 8.44
N THR A 86 -1.26 6.63 9.17
CA THR A 86 -1.15 7.52 10.34
C THR A 86 -0.29 6.91 11.44
N GLY A 87 -0.49 5.63 11.75
CA GLY A 87 0.26 4.94 12.79
C GLY A 87 1.76 4.89 12.49
N ALA A 88 2.15 4.56 11.25
CA ALA A 88 3.56 4.55 10.86
C ALA A 88 4.18 5.95 10.92
N ALA A 89 3.46 6.97 10.42
CA ALA A 89 3.93 8.34 10.40
C ALA A 89 4.10 8.92 11.82
N LEU A 90 3.16 8.68 12.73
CA LEU A 90 3.27 9.11 14.12
C LEU A 90 4.42 8.40 14.86
N VAL A 91 4.59 7.09 14.64
CA VAL A 91 5.73 6.35 15.21
C VAL A 91 7.05 6.88 14.67
N ALA A 92 7.17 7.12 13.36
CA ALA A 92 8.37 7.69 12.77
C ALA A 92 8.67 9.10 13.33
N GLY A 93 7.65 9.95 13.45
CA GLY A 93 7.78 11.28 14.03
C GLY A 93 8.21 11.27 15.50
N LEU A 94 7.66 10.35 16.30
CA LEU A 94 8.08 10.14 17.69
C LEU A 94 9.53 9.69 17.80
N LEU A 95 10.00 8.78 16.93
CA LEU A 95 11.40 8.35 16.97
C LEU A 95 12.35 9.47 16.56
N MET A 96 11.95 10.29 15.58
CA MET A 96 12.75 11.44 15.16
C MET A 96 12.87 12.51 16.23
N SER A 97 11.84 12.69 17.08
CA SER A 97 11.96 13.61 18.23
C SER A 97 12.94 13.13 19.29
N HIS A 98 13.25 11.83 19.33
CA HIS A 98 14.30 11.24 20.15
C HIS A 98 15.68 11.23 19.44
N GLY A 99 15.82 11.92 18.31
CA GLY A 99 17.09 12.05 17.58
C GLY A 99 17.46 10.88 16.68
N TRP A 100 16.52 9.95 16.40
CA TRP A 100 16.80 8.84 15.48
C TRP A 100 16.91 9.33 14.03
N PRO A 101 17.78 8.72 13.22
CA PRO A 101 17.84 9.05 11.80
C PRO A 101 16.55 8.63 11.12
N ILE A 102 16.07 9.46 10.17
CA ILE A 102 14.82 9.24 9.44
C ILE A 102 14.71 7.86 8.79
N VAL A 103 15.80 7.28 8.31
CA VAL A 103 15.81 5.93 7.72
C VAL A 103 15.43 4.88 8.75
N ALA A 104 16.00 4.97 9.96
CA ALA A 104 15.69 4.06 11.05
C ALA A 104 14.28 4.31 11.57
N ALA A 105 13.88 5.58 11.73
CA ALA A 105 12.53 5.94 12.15
C ALA A 105 11.46 5.45 11.15
N ALA A 106 11.71 5.59 9.85
CA ALA A 106 10.83 5.11 8.78
C ALA A 106 10.75 3.58 8.74
N ALA A 107 11.87 2.89 8.93
CA ALA A 107 11.90 1.43 9.03
C ALA A 107 11.09 0.95 10.23
N VAL A 108 11.29 1.54 11.41
CA VAL A 108 10.54 1.18 12.63
C VAL A 108 9.05 1.53 12.48
N GLY A 109 8.70 2.69 11.93
CA GLY A 109 7.30 3.05 11.68
C GLY A 109 6.60 2.08 10.71
N THR A 110 7.30 1.69 9.66
CA THR A 110 6.83 0.69 8.68
C THR A 110 6.67 -0.69 9.31
N CYS A 111 7.63 -1.12 10.14
CA CYS A 111 7.55 -2.36 10.91
C CYS A 111 6.40 -2.31 11.92
N ALA A 112 6.19 -1.18 12.59
CA ALA A 112 5.08 -1.00 13.53
C ALA A 112 3.73 -1.14 12.82
N ALA A 113 3.56 -0.55 11.63
CA ALA A 113 2.36 -0.73 10.82
C ALA A 113 2.19 -2.19 10.34
N ALA A 114 3.27 -2.86 9.92
CA ALA A 114 3.22 -4.26 9.54
C ALA A 114 2.81 -5.17 10.72
N VAL A 115 3.36 -4.94 11.91
CA VAL A 115 3.03 -5.66 13.14
C VAL A 115 1.58 -5.39 13.54
N LEU A 116 1.14 -4.13 13.55
CA LEU A 116 -0.25 -3.76 13.84
C LEU A 116 -1.20 -4.46 12.84
N GLY A 117 -0.85 -4.45 11.55
CA GLY A 117 -1.58 -5.18 10.52
C GLY A 117 -1.65 -6.68 10.78
N ALA A 118 -0.52 -7.32 11.15
CA ALA A 118 -0.47 -8.74 11.48
C ALA A 118 -1.36 -9.08 12.70
N LEU A 119 -1.27 -8.28 13.75
CA LEU A 119 -2.06 -8.44 14.98
C LEU A 119 -3.57 -8.33 14.72
N VAL A 120 -3.97 -7.41 13.85
CA VAL A 120 -5.36 -7.21 13.43
C VAL A 120 -5.83 -8.32 12.50
N ALA A 121 -4.98 -8.78 11.59
CA ALA A 121 -5.32 -9.83 10.65
C ALA A 121 -5.64 -11.16 11.35
N LEU A 122 -4.95 -11.48 12.44
CA LEU A 122 -5.15 -12.74 13.18
C LEU A 122 -6.61 -12.99 13.60
N PRO A 123 -7.29 -12.10 14.35
CA PRO A 123 -8.71 -12.26 14.67
C PRO A 123 -9.62 -12.04 13.46
N ALA A 124 -9.30 -11.06 12.59
CA ALA A 124 -10.14 -10.72 11.45
C ALA A 124 -10.27 -11.87 10.44
N LEU A 125 -9.21 -12.66 10.26
CA LEU A 125 -9.20 -13.81 9.35
C LEU A 125 -10.02 -15.00 9.86
N ARG A 126 -10.31 -15.07 11.17
CA ARG A 126 -11.18 -16.12 11.74
C ARG A 126 -12.66 -15.88 11.43
N LEU A 127 -13.06 -14.63 11.19
CA LEU A 127 -14.46 -14.23 11.06
C LEU A 127 -15.00 -14.39 9.62
N GLY A 128 -14.14 -14.52 8.60
CA GLY A 128 -14.51 -14.58 7.19
C GLY A 128 -14.29 -13.26 6.41
N GLY A 129 -14.47 -13.30 5.09
CA GLY A 129 -14.06 -12.19 4.20
C GLY A 129 -14.91 -10.92 4.31
N ARG A 130 -16.24 -11.04 4.49
CA ARG A 130 -17.15 -9.87 4.62
C ARG A 130 -17.01 -9.19 5.98
N SER A 131 -16.86 -9.98 7.03
CA SER A 131 -16.62 -9.54 8.40
C SER A 131 -15.23 -8.92 8.58
N LEU A 132 -14.23 -9.34 7.79
CA LEU A 132 -12.92 -8.69 7.78
C LEU A 132 -13.01 -7.21 7.39
N ALA A 133 -13.82 -6.86 6.39
CA ALA A 133 -14.00 -5.46 5.98
C ALA A 133 -14.58 -4.61 7.14
N LEU A 134 -15.66 -5.09 7.76
CA LEU A 134 -16.28 -4.43 8.91
C LEU A 134 -15.33 -4.34 10.11
N ALA A 135 -14.56 -5.40 10.38
CA ALA A 135 -13.56 -5.40 11.45
C ALA A 135 -12.46 -4.36 11.20
N THR A 136 -11.99 -4.21 9.95
CA THR A 136 -10.99 -3.18 9.61
C THR A 136 -11.55 -1.77 9.69
N LEU A 137 -12.84 -1.57 9.40
CA LEU A 137 -13.50 -0.27 9.59
C LEU A 137 -13.65 0.06 11.08
N ALA A 138 -14.10 -0.89 11.89
CA ALA A 138 -14.19 -0.72 13.33
C ALA A 138 -12.83 -0.42 13.95
N LEU A 139 -11.77 -1.11 13.49
CA LEU A 139 -10.40 -0.79 13.88
C LEU A 139 -10.01 0.64 13.48
N ALA A 140 -10.33 1.08 12.27
CA ALA A 140 -9.96 2.40 11.81
C ALA A 140 -10.55 3.50 12.70
N PHE A 141 -11.84 3.38 13.03
CA PHE A 141 -12.49 4.29 13.99
C PHE A 141 -11.92 4.18 15.41
N LEU A 142 -11.66 2.96 15.88
CA LEU A 142 -11.04 2.74 17.19
C LEU A 142 -9.65 3.39 17.26
N ALA A 143 -8.87 3.31 16.19
CA ALA A 143 -7.55 3.89 16.17
C ALA A 143 -7.60 5.42 16.18
N ASP A 144 -8.48 6.03 15.40
CA ASP A 144 -8.67 7.49 15.38
C ASP A 144 -9.14 8.04 16.73
N GLN A 145 -10.02 7.29 17.42
CA GLN A 145 -10.64 7.73 18.67
C GLN A 145 -9.85 7.32 19.93
N VAL A 146 -8.98 6.32 19.84
CA VAL A 146 -8.24 5.80 21.00
C VAL A 146 -6.74 5.87 20.75
N LEU A 147 -6.21 5.12 19.77
CA LEU A 147 -4.76 5.00 19.56
C LEU A 147 -4.09 6.35 19.27
N PHE A 148 -4.67 7.15 18.38
CA PHE A 148 -4.10 8.44 17.99
C PHE A 148 -4.49 9.59 18.93
N GLN A 149 -5.30 9.31 19.96
CA GLN A 149 -5.61 10.25 21.04
C GLN A 149 -4.63 10.14 22.22
N ILE A 150 -3.77 9.13 22.22
CA ILE A 150 -2.80 8.93 23.30
C ILE A 150 -1.74 10.04 23.26
N GLY A 151 -1.61 10.79 24.37
CA GLY A 151 -0.79 12.00 24.44
C GLY A 151 0.67 11.82 23.99
N TRP A 152 1.32 10.74 24.39
CA TRP A 152 2.72 10.46 24.02
C TRP A 152 2.90 10.15 22.53
N LEU A 153 1.89 9.64 21.84
CA LEU A 153 1.94 9.34 20.41
C LEU A 153 1.45 10.52 19.56
N ARG A 154 0.44 11.25 20.05
CA ARG A 154 -0.22 12.35 19.34
C ARG A 154 0.63 13.62 19.28
N ASN A 155 1.35 13.93 20.36
CA ASN A 155 2.04 15.21 20.55
C ASN A 155 1.10 16.43 20.37
N GLY A 156 -0.09 16.36 20.98
CA GLY A 156 -1.10 17.44 20.95
C GLY A 156 -1.59 17.81 19.55
N ASP A 157 -1.90 19.08 19.34
CA ASP A 157 -2.25 19.64 18.01
C ASP A 157 -1.01 20.08 17.23
N THR A 158 0.17 20.03 17.86
CA THR A 158 1.45 20.32 17.22
C THR A 158 1.94 19.17 16.34
N GLY A 159 1.54 17.93 16.60
CA GLY A 159 1.99 16.78 15.81
C GLY A 159 3.51 16.60 15.84
N TRP A 160 4.05 15.78 14.95
CA TRP A 160 5.50 15.55 14.85
C TRP A 160 6.08 16.19 13.59
N SER A 161 7.25 16.83 13.72
CA SER A 161 8.01 17.29 12.56
C SER A 161 8.89 16.16 12.03
N ILE A 162 8.76 15.89 10.73
CA ILE A 162 9.53 14.87 10.01
C ILE A 162 10.28 15.61 8.90
N PRO A 163 11.45 16.22 9.19
CA PRO A 163 12.26 16.88 8.18
C PRO A 163 12.66 15.92 7.07
N ARG A 164 12.83 16.46 5.87
CA ARG A 164 13.22 15.69 4.69
C ARG A 164 14.60 15.03 4.90
N PRO A 165 14.79 13.78 4.45
CA PRO A 165 16.06 13.08 4.63
C PRO A 165 17.18 13.78 3.87
N VAL A 166 18.32 14.05 4.50
CA VAL A 166 19.54 14.45 3.79
C VAL A 166 20.42 13.20 3.65
N PHE A 167 20.55 12.66 2.44
CA PHE A 167 21.43 11.51 2.17
C PHE A 167 22.76 12.00 1.59
N GLY A 168 23.73 12.29 2.45
CA GLY A 168 25.09 12.64 2.03
C GLY A 168 25.12 13.81 1.02
N PRO A 169 25.64 13.61 -0.21
CA PRO A 169 25.76 14.67 -1.23
C PRO A 169 24.46 15.00 -1.97
N VAL A 170 23.37 14.24 -1.75
CA VAL A 170 22.06 14.51 -2.36
C VAL A 170 21.17 15.20 -1.33
N ASP A 171 20.95 16.49 -1.53
CA ASP A 171 20.02 17.26 -0.73
C ASP A 171 18.58 16.98 -1.20
N LEU A 172 17.86 16.10 -0.49
CA LEU A 172 16.44 15.86 -0.76
C LEU A 172 15.54 16.99 -0.25
N ASN A 173 16.11 18.09 0.21
CA ASN A 173 15.34 19.29 0.47
C ASN A 173 14.81 19.89 -0.85
N ASP A 174 15.47 19.65 -1.99
CA ASP A 174 14.93 19.96 -3.31
C ASP A 174 13.74 19.05 -3.65
N ASP A 175 12.59 19.65 -3.95
CA ASP A 175 11.36 18.96 -4.40
C ASP A 175 11.64 18.02 -5.57
N ARG A 176 12.60 18.37 -6.42
CA ARG A 176 12.98 17.54 -7.56
C ARG A 176 13.75 16.30 -7.13
N ALA A 177 14.74 16.44 -6.25
CA ALA A 177 15.50 15.30 -5.76
C ALA A 177 14.59 14.33 -4.98
N PHE A 178 13.69 14.87 -4.15
CA PHE A 178 12.72 14.08 -3.40
C PHE A 178 11.70 13.35 -4.30
N GLY A 179 11.16 14.04 -5.31
CA GLY A 179 10.24 13.42 -6.26
C GLY A 179 10.87 12.30 -7.09
N VAL A 180 12.14 12.43 -7.48
CA VAL A 180 12.89 11.35 -8.14
C VAL A 180 13.09 10.17 -7.20
N ALA A 181 13.45 10.41 -5.93
CA ALA A 181 13.58 9.35 -4.94
C ALA A 181 12.25 8.59 -4.74
N LEU A 182 11.13 9.30 -4.64
CA LEU A 182 9.81 8.67 -4.57
C LEU A 182 9.46 7.88 -5.84
N LEU A 183 9.81 8.39 -7.02
CA LEU A 183 9.59 7.67 -8.28
C LEU A 183 10.37 6.34 -8.29
N VAL A 184 11.63 6.35 -7.82
CA VAL A 184 12.44 5.13 -7.66
C VAL A 184 11.78 4.17 -6.67
N LEU A 185 11.27 4.66 -5.54
CA LEU A 185 10.59 3.82 -4.54
C LEU A 185 9.27 3.22 -5.07
N VAL A 186 8.45 4.02 -5.76
CA VAL A 186 7.19 3.55 -6.36
C VAL A 186 7.48 2.52 -7.46
N THR A 187 8.45 2.78 -8.34
CA THR A 187 8.82 1.82 -9.39
C THR A 187 9.39 0.54 -8.80
N ALA A 188 10.19 0.62 -7.74
CA ALA A 188 10.66 -0.55 -7.00
C ALA A 188 9.51 -1.34 -6.35
N ALA A 189 8.53 -0.66 -5.73
CA ALA A 189 7.36 -1.31 -5.14
C ALA A 189 6.49 -2.03 -6.19
N VAL A 190 6.24 -1.37 -7.34
CA VAL A 190 5.52 -1.97 -8.47
C VAL A 190 6.29 -3.17 -9.04
N ALA A 191 7.61 -3.05 -9.16
CA ALA A 191 8.47 -4.13 -9.64
C ALA A 191 8.48 -5.32 -8.68
N ALA A 192 8.63 -5.07 -7.38
CA ALA A 192 8.59 -6.08 -6.33
C ALA A 192 7.25 -6.81 -6.32
N LEU A 193 6.13 -6.10 -6.44
CA LEU A 193 4.81 -6.72 -6.49
C LEU A 193 4.59 -7.56 -7.77
N SER A 194 5.17 -7.11 -8.89
CA SER A 194 5.13 -7.84 -10.15
C SER A 194 6.00 -9.11 -10.11
N ALA A 195 7.17 -9.04 -9.49
CA ALA A 195 8.02 -10.20 -9.22
C ALA A 195 7.34 -11.17 -8.25
N LEU A 196 6.71 -10.66 -7.19
CA LEU A 196 5.96 -11.45 -6.22
C LEU A 196 4.85 -12.24 -6.91
N ARG A 197 4.09 -11.63 -7.82
CA ARG A 197 3.05 -12.31 -8.62
C ARG A 197 3.57 -13.47 -9.45
N GLY A 198 4.79 -13.37 -9.98
CA GLY A 198 5.45 -14.44 -10.74
C GLY A 198 6.07 -15.54 -9.86
N SER A 199 6.29 -15.28 -8.58
CA SER A 199 6.93 -16.20 -7.64
C SER A 199 6.00 -17.36 -7.23
N PRO A 200 6.55 -18.47 -6.68
CA PRO A 200 5.74 -19.55 -6.12
C PRO A 200 4.75 -19.07 -5.05
N SER A 201 5.20 -18.15 -4.18
CA SER A 201 4.36 -17.53 -3.14
C SER A 201 3.21 -16.73 -3.74
N GLY A 202 3.45 -15.96 -4.81
CA GLY A 202 2.40 -15.22 -5.50
C GLY A 202 1.39 -16.12 -6.21
N ARG A 203 1.84 -17.24 -6.79
CA ARG A 203 0.93 -18.25 -7.36
C ARG A 203 0.03 -18.87 -6.29
N ALA A 204 0.58 -19.15 -5.10
CA ALA A 204 -0.21 -19.60 -3.95
C ALA A 204 -1.23 -18.55 -3.49
N MET A 205 -0.83 -17.27 -3.44
CA MET A 205 -1.74 -16.15 -3.14
C MET A 205 -2.89 -16.05 -4.16
N LEU A 206 -2.59 -16.18 -5.45
CA LEU A 206 -3.59 -16.15 -6.51
C LEU A 206 -4.54 -17.36 -6.45
N ALA A 207 -4.03 -18.55 -6.11
CA ALA A 207 -4.85 -19.75 -5.92
C ALA A 207 -5.82 -19.58 -4.74
N VAL A 208 -5.33 -19.05 -3.61
CA VAL A 208 -6.17 -18.73 -2.43
C VAL A 208 -7.23 -17.68 -2.78
N ARG A 209 -6.89 -16.72 -3.65
CA ARG A 209 -7.82 -15.69 -4.12
C ARG A 209 -8.95 -16.25 -4.99
N SER A 210 -8.64 -17.16 -5.91
CA SER A 210 -9.62 -17.68 -6.87
C SER A 210 -10.53 -18.73 -6.23
N ALA A 211 -9.96 -19.69 -5.52
CA ALA A 211 -10.70 -20.80 -4.94
C ALA A 211 -10.06 -21.22 -3.61
N PRO A 212 -10.44 -20.60 -2.47
CA PRO A 212 -9.88 -20.93 -1.16
C PRO A 212 -10.00 -22.42 -0.81
N ALA A 213 -11.13 -23.06 -1.16
CA ALA A 213 -11.35 -24.48 -0.91
C ALA A 213 -10.40 -25.39 -1.71
N ALA A 214 -10.18 -25.08 -2.99
CA ALA A 214 -9.25 -25.83 -3.84
C ALA A 214 -7.78 -25.62 -3.43
N ALA A 215 -7.43 -24.39 -2.99
CA ALA A 215 -6.12 -24.08 -2.46
C ALA A 215 -5.81 -24.91 -1.18
N MET A 216 -6.79 -25.04 -0.27
CA MET A 216 -6.65 -25.89 0.91
C MET A 216 -6.46 -27.37 0.56
N ALA A 217 -7.21 -27.88 -0.42
CA ALA A 217 -7.05 -29.26 -0.91
C ALA A 217 -5.66 -29.51 -1.54
N SER A 218 -5.04 -28.45 -2.08
CA SER A 218 -3.68 -28.49 -2.66
C SER A 218 -2.56 -28.26 -1.61
N GLY A 219 -2.89 -28.27 -0.31
CA GLY A 219 -1.92 -28.09 0.78
C GLY A 219 -1.54 -26.64 1.09
N VAL A 220 -2.18 -25.64 0.46
CA VAL A 220 -1.90 -24.23 0.72
C VAL A 220 -2.72 -23.73 1.90
N SER A 221 -2.06 -23.25 2.95
CA SER A 221 -2.74 -22.65 4.09
C SER A 221 -3.34 -21.28 3.74
N VAL A 222 -4.67 -21.19 3.66
CA VAL A 222 -5.40 -19.94 3.36
C VAL A 222 -5.11 -18.86 4.41
N VAL A 223 -5.10 -19.23 5.69
CA VAL A 223 -4.91 -18.29 6.81
C VAL A 223 -3.53 -17.64 6.75
N ARG A 224 -2.44 -18.42 6.63
CA ARG A 224 -1.08 -17.86 6.57
C ARG A 224 -0.90 -16.98 5.33
N THR A 225 -1.44 -17.40 4.19
CA THR A 225 -1.34 -16.65 2.93
C THR A 225 -2.03 -15.28 3.05
N LYS A 226 -3.24 -15.26 3.62
CA LYS A 226 -3.97 -14.01 3.86
C LYS A 226 -3.32 -13.12 4.93
N LEU A 227 -2.74 -13.71 5.97
CA LEU A 227 -2.00 -12.98 7.00
C LEU A 227 -0.80 -12.27 6.38
N VAL A 228 0.04 -12.99 5.61
CA VAL A 228 1.20 -12.42 4.93
C VAL A 228 0.78 -11.28 3.99
N LEU A 229 -0.29 -11.46 3.21
CA LEU A 229 -0.82 -10.41 2.33
C LEU A 229 -1.25 -9.16 3.10
N PHE A 230 -1.92 -9.33 4.24
CA PHE A 230 -2.38 -8.22 5.05
C PHE A 230 -1.23 -7.49 5.74
N THR A 231 -0.25 -8.23 6.28
CA THR A 231 0.97 -7.69 6.88
C THR A 231 1.80 -6.90 5.86
N LEU A 232 2.02 -7.45 4.67
CA LEU A 232 2.74 -6.78 3.59
C LEU A 232 2.03 -5.51 3.12
N SER A 233 0.70 -5.55 3.03
CA SER A 233 -0.11 -4.38 2.69
C SER A 233 -0.02 -3.30 3.77
N ALA A 234 -0.19 -3.65 5.04
CA ALA A 234 -0.10 -2.71 6.14
C ALA A 234 1.28 -2.05 6.24
N GLY A 235 2.36 -2.84 6.05
CA GLY A 235 3.72 -2.31 5.97
C GLY A 235 3.89 -1.35 4.79
N LEU A 236 3.41 -1.70 3.59
CA LEU A 236 3.53 -0.83 2.43
C LEU A 236 2.73 0.47 2.57
N ALA A 237 1.54 0.42 3.17
CA ALA A 237 0.78 1.63 3.51
C ALA A 237 1.51 2.49 4.53
N GLY A 238 2.06 1.88 5.59
CA GLY A 238 2.85 2.59 6.59
C GLY A 238 4.07 3.28 5.97
N PHE A 239 4.79 2.59 5.09
CA PHE A 239 5.93 3.17 4.37
C PHE A 239 5.52 4.38 3.52
N GLY A 240 4.39 4.27 2.78
CA GLY A 240 3.83 5.38 2.02
C GLY A 240 3.44 6.57 2.90
N GLY A 241 2.90 6.30 4.09
CA GLY A 241 2.56 7.32 5.07
C GLY A 241 3.76 8.07 5.63
N VAL A 242 4.85 7.37 5.98
CA VAL A 242 6.07 8.04 6.44
C VAL A 242 6.67 8.90 5.34
N MET A 243 6.67 8.43 4.09
CA MET A 243 7.17 9.21 2.96
C MET A 243 6.30 10.44 2.68
N TYR A 244 4.97 10.30 2.76
CA TYR A 244 4.04 11.42 2.63
C TYR A 244 4.21 12.45 3.76
N ALA A 245 4.40 11.99 4.99
CA ALA A 245 4.65 12.84 6.14
C ALA A 245 6.01 13.57 6.04
N SER A 246 7.03 12.89 5.51
CA SER A 246 8.34 13.48 5.23
C SER A 246 8.25 14.59 4.18
N TYR A 247 7.37 14.44 3.19
CA TYR A 247 7.12 15.47 2.18
C TYR A 247 6.48 16.72 2.79
N ASN A 248 5.45 16.55 3.63
CA ASN A 248 4.74 17.64 4.28
C ASN A 248 5.50 18.24 5.48
N THR A 249 6.66 17.67 5.84
CA THR A 249 7.53 18.05 6.98
C THR A 249 6.89 17.95 8.37
N ARG A 250 5.61 17.58 8.43
CA ARG A 250 4.80 17.52 9.64
C ARG A 250 3.70 16.48 9.47
N VAL A 251 3.34 15.83 10.56
CA VAL A 251 2.21 14.91 10.62
C VAL A 251 1.44 15.07 11.92
N THR A 252 0.11 15.04 11.80
CA THR A 252 -0.84 15.12 12.89
C THR A 252 -1.79 13.93 12.83
N ALA A 253 -2.33 13.53 13.99
CA ALA A 253 -3.31 12.45 14.11
C ALA A 253 -4.59 12.66 13.28
N THR A 254 -4.89 13.89 12.88
CA THR A 254 -6.09 14.27 12.14
C THR A 254 -5.89 14.28 10.61
N ASP A 255 -4.66 14.10 10.12
CA ASP A 255 -4.36 14.24 8.68
C ASP A 255 -4.95 13.09 7.86
N PHE A 256 -4.93 11.87 8.39
CA PHE A 256 -5.58 10.72 7.75
C PHE A 256 -6.56 10.07 8.70
N THR A 257 -7.83 10.38 8.48
CA THR A 257 -8.95 9.79 9.20
C THR A 257 -9.41 8.49 8.54
N ALA A 258 -10.18 7.69 9.27
CA ALA A 258 -10.87 6.52 8.76
C ALA A 258 -11.75 6.86 7.54
N MET A 259 -12.35 8.06 7.50
CA MET A 259 -13.12 8.55 6.35
C MET A 259 -12.24 8.73 5.10
N THR A 260 -11.06 9.33 5.25
CA THR A 260 -10.08 9.46 4.16
C THR A 260 -9.71 8.10 3.59
N GLY A 261 -9.52 7.09 4.45
CA GLY A 261 -9.24 5.71 4.02
C GLY A 261 -10.35 5.08 3.17
N LEU A 262 -11.61 5.43 3.45
CA LEU A 262 -12.77 4.95 2.69
C LEU A 262 -12.84 5.60 1.30
N ILE A 263 -12.53 6.90 1.22
CA ILE A 263 -12.41 7.64 -0.04
C ILE A 263 -11.26 7.06 -0.88
N TRP A 264 -10.09 6.81 -0.28
CA TRP A 264 -8.96 6.19 -0.96
C TRP A 264 -9.30 4.82 -1.53
N LEU A 265 -10.00 3.99 -0.75
CA LEU A 265 -10.48 2.70 -1.27
C LEU A 265 -11.39 2.90 -2.48
N ALA A 266 -12.35 3.82 -2.43
CA ALA A 266 -13.26 4.09 -3.54
C ALA A 266 -12.52 4.53 -4.81
N VAL A 267 -11.55 5.44 -4.67
CA VAL A 267 -10.70 5.93 -5.77
C VAL A 267 -9.91 4.79 -6.40
N VAL A 268 -9.24 3.96 -5.59
CA VAL A 268 -8.41 2.86 -6.12
C VAL A 268 -9.28 1.74 -6.71
N VAL A 269 -10.45 1.47 -6.14
CA VAL A 269 -11.42 0.52 -6.72
C VAL A 269 -11.89 1.01 -8.09
N ALA A 270 -12.21 2.30 -8.22
CA ALA A 270 -12.62 2.90 -9.49
C ALA A 270 -11.51 2.89 -10.54
N ALA A 271 -10.26 3.16 -10.14
CA ALA A 271 -9.10 3.13 -11.04
C ALA A 271 -8.69 1.70 -11.46
N GLY A 272 -8.85 0.73 -10.56
CA GLY A 272 -8.64 -0.69 -10.83
C GLY A 272 -7.58 -1.37 -9.96
N LEU A 273 -8.01 -2.29 -9.09
CA LEU A 273 -7.17 -2.98 -8.10
C LEU A 273 -6.30 -4.13 -8.63
N ARG A 274 -6.50 -4.57 -9.87
CA ARG A 274 -5.82 -5.77 -10.39
C ARG A 274 -4.42 -5.49 -10.92
N ARG A 275 -4.08 -4.28 -11.30
CA ARG A 275 -2.71 -3.95 -11.77
C ARG A 275 -2.11 -2.81 -10.94
N PRO A 276 -0.87 -2.96 -10.47
CA PRO A 276 -0.22 -1.94 -9.64
C PRO A 276 0.00 -0.61 -10.36
N GLN A 277 0.07 -0.63 -11.70
CA GLN A 277 0.18 0.60 -12.49
C GLN A 277 -1.01 1.56 -12.31
N PHE A 278 -2.23 1.03 -12.13
CA PHE A 278 -3.42 1.87 -11.94
C PHE A 278 -3.44 2.52 -10.56
N ALA A 279 -2.81 1.90 -9.56
CA ALA A 279 -2.62 2.53 -8.26
C ALA A 279 -1.71 3.77 -8.34
N VAL A 280 -0.67 3.73 -9.20
CA VAL A 280 0.20 4.90 -9.42
C VAL A 280 -0.56 6.03 -10.10
N VAL A 281 -1.33 5.72 -11.16
CA VAL A 281 -2.16 6.71 -11.83
C VAL A 281 -3.20 7.30 -10.87
N ALA A 282 -3.85 6.47 -10.05
CA ALA A 282 -4.80 6.92 -9.05
C ALA A 282 -4.17 7.88 -8.03
N GLY A 283 -2.95 7.62 -7.57
CA GLY A 283 -2.25 8.49 -6.62
C GLY A 283 -1.91 9.84 -7.21
N LEU A 284 -1.43 9.86 -8.45
CA LEU A 284 -1.15 11.10 -9.18
C LEU A 284 -2.41 11.92 -9.45
N VAL A 285 -3.50 11.27 -9.86
CA VAL A 285 -4.79 11.94 -10.10
C VAL A 285 -5.37 12.49 -8.79
N TYR A 286 -5.30 11.73 -7.70
CA TYR A 286 -5.80 12.18 -6.40
C TYR A 286 -5.05 13.41 -5.89
N ALA A 287 -3.74 13.53 -6.15
CA ALA A 287 -2.97 14.71 -5.73
C ALA A 287 -3.32 15.98 -6.52
N LEU A 288 -4.00 15.88 -7.67
CA LEU A 288 -4.40 17.01 -8.49
C LEU A 288 -5.75 17.62 -8.09
N VAL A 289 -6.53 16.92 -7.26
CA VAL A 289 -7.89 17.28 -6.84
C VAL A 289 -7.86 17.77 -5.39
#